data_AF-A0A954N453-F1
#
_entry.id   AF-A0A954N453-F1
#
_cell.length_a   1.000
_cell.length_b   1.000
_cell.length_c   1.000
_cell.angle_alpha   90.00
_cell.angle_beta   90.00
_cell.angle_gamma   90.00
#
_symmetry.space_group_name_H-M   'P 1'
#
loop_
_entity.id
_entity.type
_entity.pdbx_description
1 polymer ?
#
loop_
_entity_poly.entity_id
_entity_poly.type
_entity_poly.pdbx_seq_one_letter_code
_entity_poly.pdbx_strand_id
1 'polypeptide(L)'
;MSTDLSSSTKEQIGEINKHNFRTESTPVFKAKKGLNAEIVNQISDLKNEPDWMRQFRLRSLEIFESKPMPAWGGNISLDFQDVYYYLKPADHMGRTWDDVPDEIKQTFDKLGIPEAEKKFLAGVKAQFESEVVYGSLKDDLAQKGVIFLDTDTAVREHEDLVREYFATVIPPEDNKFAALNSAVWSGGSFIYVPKGVKIEFPLQAYFRINAESMGQFERTLILVDEGAQVHYVEGCTAPMYSTESLHSAVVEVVVKKGAR
;
A
#
# COMPACT_ATOMS: atom_id res chain seq x y z
N MET A 1 1.54 -42.69 29.72
CA MET A 1 1.91 -43.69 28.71
C MET A 1 2.37 -42.93 27.49
N SER A 2 3.66 -43.07 27.18
CA SER A 2 4.28 -42.63 25.93
C SER A 2 3.56 -43.34 24.79
N THR A 3 3.11 -42.61 23.78
CA THR A 3 2.82 -43.18 22.47
C THR A 3 3.81 -42.56 21.51
N ASP A 4 4.71 -43.43 21.06
CA ASP A 4 5.78 -43.15 20.12
C ASP A 4 5.24 -42.50 18.84
N LEU A 5 5.78 -41.33 18.51
CA LEU A 5 5.68 -40.77 17.17
C LEU A 5 6.67 -41.54 16.29
N SER A 6 6.14 -42.54 15.59
CA SER A 6 6.84 -43.14 14.44
C SER A 6 7.12 -42.04 13.41
N SER A 7 8.40 -41.85 13.12
CA SER A 7 8.94 -40.93 12.14
C SER A 7 8.44 -41.25 10.72
N SER A 8 7.54 -40.44 10.14
CA SER A 8 7.48 -40.23 8.68
C SER A 8 6.54 -39.13 8.17
N THR A 9 6.17 -38.11 8.95
CA THR A 9 5.35 -37.00 8.42
C THR A 9 6.25 -35.91 7.81
N LYS A 10 6.84 -36.22 6.64
CA LYS A 10 7.30 -35.21 5.67
C LYS A 10 6.11 -34.80 4.78
N GLU A 11 5.00 -34.39 5.39
CA GLU A 11 3.87 -33.82 4.65
C GLU A 11 3.94 -32.30 4.71
N GLN A 12 4.29 -31.74 3.55
CA GLN A 12 3.86 -30.42 3.06
C GLN A 12 3.99 -29.24 4.02
N ILE A 13 5.22 -28.94 4.42
CA ILE A 13 5.60 -27.55 4.65
C ILE A 13 5.65 -26.92 3.25
N GLY A 14 4.56 -26.25 2.84
CA GLY A 14 4.51 -25.48 1.59
C GLY A 14 5.73 -24.55 1.49
N GLU A 15 6.16 -24.20 0.29
CA GLU A 15 7.38 -23.43 0.01
C GLU A 15 7.39 -22.05 0.71
N ILE A 16 7.74 -22.01 2.00
CA ILE A 16 7.86 -20.76 2.80
C ILE A 16 8.83 -19.77 2.14
N ASN A 17 9.75 -20.29 1.31
CA ASN A 17 10.77 -19.52 0.63
C ASN A 17 10.42 -19.06 -0.80
N LYS A 18 9.24 -19.41 -1.34
CA LYS A 18 8.92 -19.17 -2.76
C LYS A 18 9.04 -17.70 -3.19
N HIS A 19 8.81 -16.76 -2.26
CA HIS A 19 8.90 -15.32 -2.51
C HIS A 19 9.98 -14.61 -1.69
N ASN A 20 10.90 -15.38 -1.08
CA ASN A 20 12.01 -14.89 -0.25
C ASN A 20 13.26 -14.57 -1.09
N PHE A 21 13.09 -13.82 -2.17
CA PHE A 21 14.19 -13.34 -3.01
C PHE A 21 14.35 -11.83 -2.86
N ARG A 22 15.60 -11.36 -2.91
CA ARG A 22 15.93 -9.93 -2.79
C ARG A 22 16.08 -9.32 -4.17
N THR A 23 15.73 -8.05 -4.26
CA THR A 23 15.99 -7.23 -5.45
C THR A 23 17.15 -6.31 -5.10
N GLU A 24 18.27 -6.40 -5.81
CA GLU A 24 19.35 -5.42 -5.63
C GLU A 24 18.97 -4.14 -6.37
N SER A 25 18.37 -3.18 -5.65
CA SER A 25 17.98 -1.87 -6.18
C SER A 25 18.51 -0.77 -5.27
N THR A 26 19.18 0.24 -5.85
CA THR A 26 19.62 1.42 -5.09
C THR A 26 18.49 2.47 -5.12
N PRO A 27 17.89 2.84 -3.98
CA PRO A 27 16.85 3.85 -3.96
C PRO A 27 17.44 5.21 -4.33
N VAL A 28 16.69 5.98 -5.12
CA VAL A 28 17.12 7.32 -5.54
C VAL A 28 17.04 8.33 -4.40
N PHE A 29 16.11 8.12 -3.47
CA PHE A 29 16.03 8.89 -2.24
C PHE A 29 15.69 8.00 -1.05
N LYS A 30 16.38 8.24 0.07
CA LYS A 30 16.12 7.60 1.36
C LYS A 30 16.03 8.69 2.41
N ALA A 31 14.87 8.84 3.05
CA ALA A 31 14.71 9.79 4.14
C ALA A 31 15.67 9.46 5.29
N LYS A 32 15.96 10.44 6.16
CA LYS A 32 16.65 10.14 7.42
C LYS A 32 15.73 9.28 8.29
N LYS A 33 16.34 8.49 9.17
CA LYS A 33 15.57 7.80 10.23
C LYS A 33 14.95 8.85 11.16
N GLY A 34 13.78 8.54 11.68
CA GLY A 34 13.09 9.40 12.63
C GLY A 34 11.68 9.73 12.21
N LEU A 35 10.84 10.00 13.21
CA LEU A 35 9.48 10.49 13.01
C LEU A 35 9.37 11.87 13.64
N ASN A 36 9.21 12.90 12.81
CA ASN A 36 9.04 14.29 13.22
C ASN A 36 8.39 15.12 12.10
N ALA A 37 8.11 16.39 12.38
CA ALA A 37 7.50 17.30 11.42
C ALA A 37 8.36 17.55 10.17
N GLU A 38 9.70 17.51 10.26
CA GLU A 38 10.59 17.67 9.08
C GLU A 38 10.37 16.53 8.08
N ILE A 39 10.31 15.28 8.57
CA ILE A 39 10.05 14.10 7.74
C ILE A 39 8.65 14.16 7.12
N VAL A 40 7.63 14.55 7.88
CA VAL A 40 6.26 14.70 7.37
C VAL A 40 6.18 15.75 6.25
N ASN A 41 6.81 16.92 6.45
CA ASN A 41 6.87 17.95 5.43
C ASN A 41 7.65 17.47 4.18
N GLN A 42 8.78 16.79 4.38
CA GLN A 42 9.57 16.24 3.29
C GLN A 42 8.79 15.22 2.45
N ILE A 43 8.00 14.33 3.09
CA ILE A 43 7.11 13.40 2.37
C ILE A 43 6.11 14.18 1.51
N SER A 44 5.49 15.20 2.08
CA SER A 44 4.49 16.03 1.40
C SER A 44 5.09 16.81 0.22
N ASP A 45 6.30 17.35 0.38
CA ASP A 45 7.05 18.05 -0.68
C ASP A 45 7.41 17.10 -1.82
N LEU A 46 7.97 15.92 -1.51
CA LEU A 46 8.39 14.93 -2.52
C LEU A 46 7.21 14.43 -3.37
N LYS A 47 6.03 14.33 -2.77
CA LYS A 47 4.80 13.91 -3.42
C LYS A 47 4.03 15.04 -4.10
N ASN A 48 4.48 16.29 -3.93
CA ASN A 48 3.81 17.47 -4.47
C ASN A 48 2.32 17.54 -4.07
N GLU A 49 2.05 17.34 -2.78
CA GLU A 49 0.69 17.32 -2.23
C GLU A 49 0.08 18.72 -2.06
N PRO A 50 -1.26 18.85 -2.12
CA PRO A 50 -1.95 20.08 -1.73
C PRO A 50 -1.82 20.35 -0.23
N ASP A 51 -1.87 21.63 0.15
CA ASP A 51 -1.64 22.09 1.53
C ASP A 51 -2.54 21.41 2.57
N TRP A 52 -3.79 21.09 2.22
CA TRP A 52 -4.70 20.45 3.17
C TRP A 52 -4.21 19.05 3.59
N MET A 53 -3.57 18.30 2.68
CA MET A 53 -3.03 16.97 2.98
C MET A 53 -1.80 17.10 3.88
N ARG A 54 -0.96 18.10 3.64
CA ARG A 54 0.16 18.44 4.54
C ARG A 54 -0.32 18.73 5.96
N GLN A 55 -1.33 19.58 6.10
CA GLN A 55 -1.90 19.91 7.41
C GLN A 55 -2.54 18.68 8.07
N PHE A 56 -3.22 17.84 7.29
CA PHE A 56 -3.75 16.56 7.78
C PHE A 56 -2.65 15.66 8.33
N ARG A 57 -1.52 15.51 7.62
CA ARG A 57 -0.39 14.70 8.06
C ARG A 57 0.24 15.24 9.35
N LEU A 58 0.46 16.56 9.43
CA LEU A 58 1.04 17.21 10.61
C LEU A 58 0.14 17.05 11.85
N ARG A 59 -1.18 17.28 11.70
CA ARG A 59 -2.14 17.00 12.77
C ARG A 59 -2.11 15.53 13.19
N SER A 60 -1.99 14.61 12.24
CA SER A 60 -1.91 13.18 12.52
C SER A 60 -0.68 12.80 13.33
N LEU A 61 0.45 13.47 13.07
CA LEU A 61 1.67 13.31 13.86
C LEU A 61 1.46 13.76 15.32
N GLU A 62 0.86 14.92 15.54
CA GLU A 62 0.55 15.41 16.90
C GLU A 62 -0.36 14.43 17.65
N ILE A 63 -1.37 13.87 16.96
CA ILE A 63 -2.27 12.85 17.53
C ILE A 63 -1.48 11.58 17.88
N PHE A 64 -0.59 11.13 17.00
CA PHE A 64 0.26 9.97 17.25
C PHE A 64 1.12 10.17 18.51
N GLU A 65 1.75 11.33 18.65
CA GLU A 65 2.61 11.68 19.80
C GLU A 65 1.81 11.77 21.11
N SER A 66 0.56 12.26 21.04
CA SER A 66 -0.31 12.37 22.21
C SER A 66 -0.84 11.02 22.73
N LYS A 67 -0.93 10.00 21.87
CA LYS A 67 -1.51 8.69 22.23
C LYS A 67 -0.45 7.78 22.87
N PRO A 68 -0.76 7.12 23.99
CA PRO A 68 0.12 6.09 24.56
C PRO A 68 0.14 4.83 23.68
N MET A 69 1.19 4.03 23.81
CA MET A 69 1.22 2.69 23.20
C MET A 69 0.10 1.81 23.78
N PRO A 70 -0.56 0.97 22.96
CA PRO A 70 -1.58 0.06 23.45
C PRO A 70 -0.96 -0.95 24.44
N ALA A 71 -1.65 -1.17 25.57
CA ALA A 71 -1.22 -2.11 26.61
C ALA A 71 -1.72 -3.56 26.39
N TRP A 72 -2.35 -3.82 25.24
CA TRP A 72 -2.92 -5.10 24.85
C TRP A 72 -2.31 -5.58 23.53
N GLY A 73 -2.32 -6.90 23.29
CA GLY A 73 -1.72 -7.51 22.12
C GLY A 73 -0.26 -7.92 22.32
N GLY A 74 0.48 -8.07 21.23
CA GLY A 74 1.92 -8.38 21.27
C GLY A 74 2.74 -7.22 21.81
N ASN A 75 3.91 -7.50 22.38
CA ASN A 75 4.82 -6.45 22.79
C ASN A 75 5.42 -5.77 21.55
N ILE A 76 5.19 -4.47 21.41
CA ILE A 76 5.71 -3.66 20.31
C ILE A 76 6.88 -2.84 20.87
N SER A 77 8.06 -3.47 20.96
CA SER A 77 9.32 -2.85 21.41
C SER A 77 10.02 -2.08 20.28
N LEU A 78 9.26 -1.43 19.39
CA LEU A 78 9.80 -0.73 18.24
C LEU A 78 10.22 0.70 18.63
N ASP A 79 11.44 1.08 18.27
CA ASP A 79 11.85 2.48 18.29
C ASP A 79 11.40 3.19 17.00
N PHE A 80 10.34 4.00 17.10
CA PHE A 80 9.85 4.80 15.97
C PHE A 80 10.88 5.80 15.44
N GLN A 81 11.92 6.13 16.20
CA GLN A 81 12.98 7.00 15.72
C GLN A 81 14.03 6.25 14.90
N ASP A 82 14.04 4.92 14.92
CA ASP A 82 14.99 4.09 14.16
C ASP A 82 14.39 3.48 12.86
N VAL A 83 13.26 4.02 12.40
CA VAL A 83 12.55 3.58 11.19
C VAL A 83 12.77 4.54 10.03
N TYR A 84 12.89 4.00 8.81
CA TYR A 84 12.77 4.77 7.58
C TYR A 84 11.31 4.86 7.13
N TYR A 85 10.77 6.07 7.05
CA TYR A 85 9.36 6.33 6.73
C TYR A 85 9.10 6.63 5.25
N TYR A 86 10.14 6.94 4.48
CA TYR A 86 10.01 7.18 3.05
C TYR A 86 11.27 6.77 2.30
N LEU A 87 11.05 6.03 1.21
CA LEU A 87 12.07 5.52 0.30
C LEU A 87 11.53 5.60 -1.11
N LYS A 88 12.17 6.42 -1.94
CA LYS A 88 11.86 6.57 -3.36
C LYS A 88 12.68 5.55 -4.16
N PRO A 89 12.05 4.55 -4.77
CA PRO A 89 12.77 3.46 -5.43
C PRO A 89 13.37 3.86 -6.78
N ALA A 90 12.73 4.77 -7.52
CA ALA A 90 13.14 5.18 -8.86
C ALA A 90 12.83 6.67 -9.09
N ASP A 91 13.55 7.34 -10.01
CA ASP A 91 13.34 8.77 -10.29
C ASP A 91 12.02 9.07 -11.01
N HIS A 92 11.52 8.10 -11.76
CA HIS A 92 10.32 8.18 -12.58
C HIS A 92 9.41 6.99 -12.27
N MET A 93 8.13 7.27 -12.00
CA MET A 93 7.10 6.25 -11.98
C MET A 93 6.87 5.78 -13.42
N GLY A 94 7.08 4.49 -13.68
CA GLY A 94 6.80 3.91 -14.98
C GLY A 94 5.29 3.95 -15.26
N ARG A 95 4.88 4.64 -16.33
CA ARG A 95 3.48 4.62 -16.77
C ARG A 95 3.14 3.34 -17.50
N THR A 96 4.13 2.77 -18.17
CA THR A 96 4.03 1.51 -18.91
C THR A 96 5.00 0.49 -18.33
N TRP A 97 4.75 -0.79 -18.63
CA TRP A 97 5.65 -1.86 -18.24
C TRP A 97 7.08 -1.66 -18.79
N ASP A 98 7.22 -1.01 -19.94
CA ASP A 98 8.51 -0.76 -20.56
C ASP A 98 9.34 0.26 -19.77
N ASP A 99 8.69 1.19 -19.06
CA ASP A 99 9.32 2.26 -18.27
C ASP A 99 9.81 1.79 -16.89
N VAL A 100 9.41 0.60 -16.44
CA VAL A 100 9.81 0.03 -15.14
C VAL A 100 11.29 -0.37 -15.19
N PRO A 101 12.12 -0.11 -14.17
CA PRO A 101 13.50 -0.62 -14.12
C PRO A 101 13.56 -2.16 -14.22
N ASP A 102 14.59 -2.68 -14.91
CA ASP A 102 14.70 -4.11 -15.21
C ASP A 102 14.76 -4.99 -13.94
N GLU A 103 15.39 -4.53 -12.86
CA GLU A 103 15.44 -5.30 -11.60
C GLU A 103 14.04 -5.46 -10.98
N ILE A 104 13.19 -4.44 -11.14
CA ILE A 104 11.81 -4.44 -10.67
C ILE A 104 10.93 -5.31 -11.59
N LYS A 105 11.10 -5.26 -12.92
CA LYS A 105 10.40 -6.16 -13.85
C LYS A 105 10.66 -7.62 -13.53
N GLN A 106 11.93 -7.99 -13.35
CA GLN A 106 12.32 -9.37 -12.99
C GLN A 106 11.70 -9.83 -11.67
N THR A 107 11.52 -8.91 -10.72
CA THR A 107 10.86 -9.19 -9.45
C THR A 107 9.40 -9.55 -9.68
N PHE A 108 8.67 -8.73 -10.45
CA PHE A 108 7.25 -8.95 -10.74
C PHE A 108 6.99 -10.11 -11.70
N ASP A 109 7.90 -10.40 -12.64
CA ASP A 109 7.87 -11.60 -13.48
C ASP A 109 7.95 -12.87 -12.63
N LYS A 110 8.88 -12.91 -11.65
CA LYS A 110 8.98 -14.03 -10.70
C LYS A 110 7.73 -14.19 -9.83
N LEU A 111 7.00 -13.11 -9.60
CA LEU A 111 5.72 -13.11 -8.87
C LEU A 111 4.54 -13.51 -9.78
N GLY A 112 4.73 -13.56 -11.10
CA GLY A 112 3.71 -13.94 -12.07
C GLY A 112 2.68 -12.84 -12.36
N ILE A 113 2.98 -11.58 -12.03
CA ILE A 113 2.01 -10.47 -12.19
C ILE A 113 1.63 -10.24 -13.66
N PRO A 114 2.56 -10.19 -14.63
CA PRO A 114 2.18 -9.92 -16.03
C PRO A 114 1.35 -11.04 -16.67
N GLU A 115 1.52 -12.28 -16.22
CA GLU A 115 0.73 -13.41 -16.70
C GLU A 115 -0.70 -13.35 -16.13
N ALA A 116 -0.84 -13.03 -14.84
CA ALA A 116 -2.12 -12.83 -14.20
C ALA A 116 -2.90 -11.68 -14.84
N GLU A 117 -2.22 -10.56 -15.14
CA GLU A 117 -2.80 -9.41 -15.81
C GLU A 117 -3.44 -9.77 -17.15
N LYS A 118 -2.68 -10.44 -18.03
CA LYS A 118 -3.16 -10.82 -19.38
C LYS A 118 -4.33 -11.78 -19.35
N LYS A 119 -4.39 -12.68 -18.37
CA LYS A 119 -5.37 -13.78 -18.34
C LYS A 119 -6.63 -13.45 -17.56
N PHE A 120 -6.53 -12.69 -16.46
CA PHE A 120 -7.60 -12.68 -15.44
C PHE A 120 -7.93 -11.32 -14.82
N LEU A 121 -7.15 -10.26 -15.07
CA LEU A 121 -7.34 -8.98 -14.38
C LEU A 121 -8.02 -7.92 -15.25
N ALA A 122 -8.80 -7.07 -14.59
CA ALA A 122 -9.38 -5.84 -15.16
C ALA A 122 -8.43 -4.64 -15.08
N GLY A 123 -7.45 -4.71 -14.18
CA GLY A 123 -6.39 -3.74 -13.99
C GLY A 123 -5.46 -4.21 -12.89
N VAL A 124 -4.22 -3.73 -12.91
CA VAL A 124 -3.21 -4.06 -11.90
C VAL A 124 -2.45 -2.82 -11.47
N LYS A 125 -2.11 -2.75 -10.18
CA LYS A 125 -1.16 -1.78 -9.62
C LYS A 125 -0.06 -2.51 -8.88
N ALA A 126 1.18 -2.16 -9.14
CA ALA A 126 2.32 -2.76 -8.46
C ALA A 126 3.13 -1.67 -7.74
N GLN A 127 3.18 -1.77 -6.41
CA GLN A 127 3.96 -0.92 -5.52
C GLN A 127 5.26 -1.60 -5.12
N PHE A 128 6.34 -0.84 -5.17
CA PHE A 128 7.65 -1.25 -4.71
C PHE A 128 8.16 -0.20 -3.71
N GLU A 129 8.46 -0.62 -2.49
CA GLU A 129 8.74 0.28 -1.37
C GLU A 129 7.58 1.30 -1.14
N SER A 130 7.85 2.60 -1.29
CA SER A 130 6.90 3.68 -0.96
C SER A 130 6.07 4.15 -2.15
N GLU A 131 6.34 3.68 -3.37
CA GLU A 131 5.77 4.23 -4.60
C GLU A 131 5.22 3.15 -5.54
N VAL A 132 4.13 3.49 -6.24
CA VAL A 132 3.57 2.65 -7.31
C VAL A 132 4.44 2.80 -8.56
N VAL A 133 5.00 1.68 -9.03
CA VAL A 133 5.96 1.66 -10.13
C VAL A 133 5.36 1.19 -11.45
N TYR A 134 4.20 0.53 -11.40
CA TYR A 134 3.45 0.07 -12.59
C TYR A 134 1.95 0.15 -12.34
N GLY A 135 1.19 0.52 -13.37
CA GLY A 135 -0.26 0.46 -13.34
C GLY A 135 -0.88 0.28 -14.71
N SER A 136 -1.91 -0.55 -14.80
CA SER A 136 -2.75 -0.68 -15.97
C SER A 136 -4.23 -0.77 -15.58
N LEU A 137 -5.09 -0.24 -16.44
CA LEU A 137 -6.54 -0.38 -16.36
C LEU A 137 -7.03 -0.59 -17.79
N LYS A 138 -7.96 -1.52 -18.01
CA LYS A 138 -8.53 -1.71 -19.35
C LYS A 138 -9.26 -0.44 -19.81
N ASP A 139 -9.03 -0.06 -21.07
CA ASP A 139 -9.58 1.16 -21.67
C ASP A 139 -11.10 1.24 -21.57
N ASP A 140 -11.80 0.09 -21.61
CA ASP A 140 -13.25 0.04 -21.51
C ASP A 140 -13.78 0.42 -20.11
N LEU A 141 -12.99 0.18 -19.06
CA LEU A 141 -13.32 0.58 -17.69
C LEU A 141 -13.04 2.07 -17.48
N ALA A 142 -11.92 2.57 -18.01
CA ALA A 142 -11.62 4.00 -17.99
C ALA A 142 -12.71 4.81 -18.71
N GLN A 143 -13.20 4.33 -19.87
CA GLN A 143 -14.32 4.94 -20.60
C GLN A 143 -15.65 4.90 -19.83
N LYS A 144 -15.84 3.93 -18.93
CA LYS A 144 -16.99 3.86 -18.02
C LYS A 144 -16.83 4.76 -16.79
N GLY A 145 -15.73 5.51 -16.68
CA GLY A 145 -15.45 6.42 -15.57
C GLY A 145 -14.88 5.74 -14.33
N VAL A 146 -14.44 4.48 -14.42
CA VAL A 146 -13.75 3.80 -13.32
C VAL A 146 -12.39 4.48 -13.12
N ILE A 147 -12.08 4.83 -11.87
CA ILE A 147 -10.78 5.35 -11.48
C ILE A 147 -10.06 4.25 -10.72
N PHE A 148 -8.86 3.88 -11.19
CA PHE A 148 -7.96 3.00 -10.46
C PHE A 148 -6.53 3.57 -10.53
N LEU A 149 -6.15 4.27 -9.47
CA LEU A 149 -4.90 5.01 -9.35
C LEU A 149 -4.20 4.66 -8.04
N ASP A 150 -2.95 5.08 -7.91
CA ASP A 150 -2.31 5.17 -6.59
C ASP A 150 -2.91 6.33 -5.79
N THR A 151 -2.87 6.21 -4.46
CA THR A 151 -3.46 7.21 -3.56
C THR A 151 -2.76 8.57 -3.66
N ASP A 152 -1.45 8.59 -3.92
CA ASP A 152 -0.69 9.84 -4.08
C ASP A 152 -1.18 10.65 -5.30
N THR A 153 -1.41 9.97 -6.43
CA THR A 153 -1.99 10.58 -7.64
C THR A 153 -3.44 10.99 -7.44
N ALA A 154 -4.24 10.17 -6.77
CA ALA A 154 -5.63 10.52 -6.48
C ALA A 154 -5.75 11.80 -5.63
N VAL A 155 -4.87 12.01 -4.66
CA VAL A 155 -4.82 13.24 -3.86
C VAL A 155 -4.60 14.48 -4.74
N ARG A 156 -3.79 14.37 -5.79
CA ARG A 156 -3.46 15.49 -6.70
C ARG A 156 -4.49 15.70 -7.80
N GLU A 157 -4.99 14.62 -8.39
CA GLU A 157 -5.80 14.67 -9.62
C GLU A 157 -7.31 14.54 -9.36
N HIS A 158 -7.70 14.01 -8.20
CA HIS A 158 -9.09 13.79 -7.77
C HIS A 158 -9.32 14.33 -6.35
N GLU A 159 -8.76 15.51 -6.05
CA GLU A 159 -8.79 16.13 -4.72
C GLU A 159 -10.20 16.24 -4.15
N ASP A 160 -11.19 16.56 -4.97
CA ASP A 160 -12.60 16.70 -4.58
C ASP A 160 -13.16 15.40 -3.99
N LEU A 161 -13.00 14.29 -4.70
CA LEU A 161 -13.44 12.97 -4.23
C LEU A 161 -12.62 12.50 -3.04
N VAL A 162 -11.30 12.66 -3.09
CA VAL A 162 -10.44 12.22 -1.98
C VAL A 162 -10.79 13.00 -0.73
N ARG A 163 -10.93 14.32 -0.79
CA ARG A 163 -11.22 15.16 0.37
C ARG A 163 -12.60 14.91 0.97
N GLU A 164 -13.57 14.43 0.18
CA GLU A 164 -14.90 14.05 0.67
C GLU A 164 -14.85 12.78 1.54
N TYR A 165 -14.03 11.79 1.20
CA TYR A 165 -14.08 10.45 1.81
C TYR A 165 -12.84 10.05 2.61
N PHE A 166 -11.69 10.65 2.37
CA PHE A 166 -10.43 10.26 2.98
C PHE A 166 -10.45 10.49 4.50
N ALA A 167 -10.09 9.44 5.25
CA ALA A 167 -10.09 9.42 6.71
C ALA A 167 -11.46 9.69 7.36
N THR A 168 -12.56 9.43 6.65
CA THR A 168 -13.92 9.55 7.18
C THR A 168 -14.37 8.29 7.91
N VAL A 169 -13.88 7.12 7.51
CA VAL A 169 -14.16 5.84 8.16
C VAL A 169 -13.12 5.56 9.23
N ILE A 170 -11.84 5.80 8.91
CA ILE A 170 -10.72 5.59 9.82
C ILE A 170 -9.94 6.91 10.00
N PRO A 171 -10.41 7.80 10.90
CA PRO A 171 -9.73 9.06 11.19
C PRO A 171 -8.42 8.82 11.98
N PRO A 172 -7.49 9.78 12.01
CA PRO A 172 -6.26 9.68 12.81
C PRO A 172 -6.52 9.40 14.29
N GLU A 173 -7.66 9.83 14.82
CA GLU A 173 -8.05 9.62 16.20
C GLU A 173 -8.40 8.16 16.54
N ASP A 174 -8.69 7.31 15.55
CA ASP A 174 -9.15 5.93 15.75
C ASP A 174 -8.22 5.14 16.67
N ASN A 175 -6.93 5.10 16.35
CA ASN A 175 -5.91 4.47 17.18
C ASN A 175 -4.51 5.04 16.90
N LYS A 176 -3.51 4.68 17.72
CA LYS A 176 -2.14 5.19 17.59
C LYS A 176 -1.53 4.86 16.22
N PHE A 177 -1.74 3.66 15.68
CA PHE A 177 -1.19 3.27 14.39
C PHE A 177 -1.98 3.86 13.20
N ALA A 178 -3.27 4.13 13.35
CA ALA A 178 -4.03 4.93 12.39
C ALA A 178 -3.49 6.37 12.30
N ALA A 179 -3.14 6.99 13.43
CA ALA A 179 -2.48 8.29 13.45
C ALA A 179 -1.09 8.24 12.78
N LEU A 180 -0.30 7.20 13.08
CA LEU A 180 1.00 6.98 12.45
C LEU A 180 0.86 6.86 10.92
N ASN A 181 0.02 5.94 10.44
CA ASN A 181 -0.27 5.79 9.02
C ASN A 181 -0.72 7.14 8.42
N SER A 182 -1.66 7.84 9.05
CA SER A 182 -2.17 9.12 8.55
C SER A 182 -1.09 10.21 8.43
N ALA A 183 -0.05 10.18 9.27
CA ALA A 183 1.08 11.11 9.19
C ALA A 183 2.05 10.77 8.04
N VAL A 184 2.37 9.49 7.85
CA VAL A 184 3.50 9.06 7.00
C VAL A 184 3.12 8.15 5.84
N TRP A 185 1.82 7.96 5.55
CA TRP A 185 1.39 7.03 4.49
C TRP A 185 2.07 7.33 3.15
N SER A 186 2.37 6.29 2.40
CA SER A 186 3.00 6.34 1.08
C SER A 186 2.52 5.21 0.18
N GLY A 187 2.00 5.58 -0.99
CA GLY A 187 1.33 4.65 -1.88
C GLY A 187 -0.03 4.17 -1.33
N GLY A 188 -0.43 2.98 -1.73
CA GLY A 188 -1.79 2.48 -1.59
C GLY A 188 -2.61 2.59 -2.87
N SER A 189 -3.87 2.17 -2.82
CA SER A 189 -4.78 2.20 -3.97
C SER A 189 -5.95 3.16 -3.76
N PHE A 190 -6.27 3.95 -4.78
CA PHE A 190 -7.53 4.68 -4.87
C PHE A 190 -8.40 4.06 -5.97
N ILE A 191 -9.60 3.62 -5.58
CA ILE A 191 -10.56 3.00 -6.49
C ILE A 191 -11.88 3.76 -6.38
N TYR A 192 -12.41 4.23 -7.51
CA TYR A 192 -13.77 4.72 -7.61
C TYR A 192 -14.51 3.99 -8.73
N VAL A 193 -15.67 3.43 -8.40
CA VAL A 193 -16.54 2.70 -9.33
C VAL A 193 -17.86 3.46 -9.46
N PRO A 194 -18.14 4.06 -10.63
CA PRO A 194 -19.33 4.89 -10.83
C PRO A 194 -20.63 4.12 -10.73
N LYS A 195 -21.71 4.86 -10.49
CA LYS A 195 -23.08 4.34 -10.36
C LYS A 195 -23.44 3.32 -11.46
N GLY A 196 -23.87 2.14 -11.04
CA GLY A 196 -24.34 1.06 -11.91
C GLY A 196 -23.25 0.32 -12.71
N VAL A 197 -21.97 0.73 -12.61
CA VAL A 197 -20.87 0.06 -13.30
C VAL A 197 -20.54 -1.24 -12.60
N LYS A 198 -20.46 -2.34 -13.36
CA LYS A 198 -20.07 -3.66 -12.86
C LYS A 198 -18.77 -4.09 -13.50
N ILE A 199 -17.76 -4.34 -12.68
CA ILE A 199 -16.47 -4.85 -13.12
C ILE A 199 -16.50 -6.38 -13.01
N GLU A 200 -16.42 -7.07 -14.16
CA GLU A 200 -16.53 -8.53 -14.24
C GLU A 200 -15.29 -9.26 -13.70
N PHE A 201 -14.11 -8.69 -13.97
CA PHE A 201 -12.82 -9.24 -13.55
C PHE A 201 -12.25 -8.46 -12.37
N PRO A 202 -11.47 -9.08 -11.48
CA PRO A 202 -10.92 -8.40 -10.33
C PRO A 202 -9.93 -7.29 -10.72
N LEU A 203 -9.93 -6.23 -9.93
CA LEU A 203 -8.83 -5.28 -9.82
C LEU A 203 -7.84 -5.83 -8.79
N GLN A 204 -6.53 -5.74 -9.07
CA GLN A 204 -5.52 -6.24 -8.15
C GLN A 204 -4.46 -5.18 -7.84
N ALA A 205 -4.15 -5.02 -6.56
CA ALA A 205 -2.98 -4.28 -6.12
C ALA A 205 -1.97 -5.23 -5.47
N TYR A 206 -0.68 -5.03 -5.77
CA TYR A 206 0.40 -5.81 -5.22
C TYR A 206 1.47 -4.91 -4.62
N PHE A 207 1.87 -5.20 -3.39
CA PHE A 207 2.83 -4.41 -2.65
C PHE A 207 4.07 -5.26 -2.31
N ARG A 208 5.25 -4.80 -2.74
CA ARG A 208 6.54 -5.44 -2.45
C ARG A 208 7.40 -4.54 -1.57
N ILE A 209 7.73 -5.01 -0.37
CA ILE A 209 8.80 -4.42 0.46
C ILE A 209 10.11 -5.09 0.09
N ASN A 210 11.18 -4.32 -0.06
CA ASN A 210 12.50 -4.88 -0.30
C ASN A 210 13.59 -4.26 0.58
N ALA A 211 13.38 -3.10 1.21
CA ALA A 211 14.35 -2.46 2.08
C ALA A 211 14.31 -2.97 3.53
N GLU A 212 15.48 -3.15 4.15
CA GLU A 212 15.61 -3.44 5.59
C GLU A 212 15.26 -2.22 6.45
N SER A 213 14.59 -2.45 7.59
CA SER A 213 14.22 -1.41 8.57
C SER A 213 13.35 -0.28 7.99
N MET A 214 12.59 -0.59 6.95
CA MET A 214 11.59 0.30 6.37
C MET A 214 10.22 0.04 7.01
N GLY A 215 9.50 1.12 7.31
CA GLY A 215 8.09 1.04 7.65
C GLY A 215 7.22 1.13 6.38
N GLN A 216 6.23 0.25 6.26
CA GLN A 216 5.24 0.29 5.18
C GLN A 216 3.92 0.85 5.70
N PHE A 217 3.46 1.92 5.07
CA PHE A 217 2.27 2.65 5.45
C PHE A 217 1.39 2.90 4.21
N GLU A 218 0.84 1.85 3.62
CA GLU A 218 -0.14 2.05 2.55
C GLU A 218 -1.46 2.60 3.09
N ARG A 219 -2.14 3.38 2.26
CA ARG A 219 -3.50 3.80 2.54
C ARG A 219 -4.38 3.60 1.31
N THR A 220 -5.32 2.67 1.42
CA THR A 220 -6.24 2.31 0.34
C THR A 220 -7.62 2.89 0.60
N LEU A 221 -8.21 3.54 -0.41
CA LEU A 221 -9.56 4.10 -0.39
C LEU A 221 -10.37 3.56 -1.57
N ILE A 222 -11.45 2.84 -1.27
CA ILE A 222 -12.31 2.19 -2.26
C ILE A 222 -13.72 2.77 -2.13
N LEU A 223 -14.19 3.41 -3.20
CA LEU A 223 -15.48 4.06 -3.31
C LEU A 223 -16.33 3.32 -4.35
N VAL A 224 -17.40 2.67 -3.88
CA VAL A 224 -18.31 1.90 -4.74
C VAL A 224 -19.66 2.60 -4.75
N ASP A 225 -19.98 3.29 -5.86
CA ASP A 225 -21.18 4.11 -5.98
C ASP A 225 -22.45 3.25 -6.18
N GLU A 226 -23.63 3.87 -6.12
CA GLU A 226 -24.91 3.15 -6.06
C GLU A 226 -25.07 2.10 -7.16
N GLY A 227 -25.44 0.87 -6.79
CA GLY A 227 -25.65 -0.22 -7.75
C GLY A 227 -24.38 -0.70 -8.49
N ALA A 228 -23.20 -0.17 -8.15
CA ALA A 228 -21.94 -0.57 -8.76
C ALA A 228 -21.39 -1.87 -8.14
N GLN A 229 -20.47 -2.54 -8.85
CA GLN A 229 -19.88 -3.78 -8.38
C GLN A 229 -18.38 -3.86 -8.70
N VAL A 230 -17.57 -4.23 -7.72
CA VAL A 230 -16.14 -4.50 -7.90
C VAL A 230 -15.67 -5.70 -7.09
N HIS A 231 -14.72 -6.44 -7.65
CA HIS A 231 -13.91 -7.39 -6.91
C HIS A 231 -12.49 -6.83 -6.81
N TYR A 232 -12.01 -6.60 -5.60
CA TYR A 232 -10.67 -6.09 -5.36
C TYR A 232 -9.84 -7.11 -4.58
N VAL A 233 -8.60 -7.31 -5.00
CA VAL A 233 -7.63 -8.20 -4.36
C VAL A 233 -6.37 -7.42 -4.05
N GLU A 234 -5.95 -7.45 -2.79
CA GLU A 234 -4.71 -6.84 -2.31
C GLU A 234 -3.76 -7.93 -1.80
N GLY A 235 -2.49 -7.86 -2.21
CA GLY A 235 -1.44 -8.77 -1.76
C GLY A 235 -0.17 -8.03 -1.37
N CYS A 236 0.37 -8.36 -0.20
CA CYS A 236 1.62 -7.81 0.31
C CYS A 236 2.68 -8.91 0.43
N THR A 237 3.92 -8.63 0.06
CA THR A 237 5.01 -9.61 0.19
C THR A 237 6.32 -8.92 0.53
N ALA A 238 7.10 -9.53 1.43
CA ALA A 238 8.41 -9.06 1.83
C ALA A 238 9.42 -10.23 1.88
N PRO A 239 10.70 -9.99 1.58
CA PRO A 239 11.78 -10.90 1.98
C PRO A 239 11.80 -11.06 3.50
N MET A 240 12.26 -12.22 3.97
CA MET A 240 12.51 -12.42 5.39
C MET A 240 13.79 -11.69 5.79
N TYR A 241 13.65 -10.69 6.64
CA TYR A 241 14.77 -9.98 7.27
C TYR A 241 14.90 -10.36 8.74
N SER A 242 16.12 -10.27 9.27
CA SER A 242 16.40 -10.46 10.70
C SER A 242 16.15 -9.20 11.53
N THR A 243 15.93 -8.06 10.88
CA THR A 243 15.64 -6.77 11.50
C THR A 243 14.13 -6.54 11.60
N GLU A 244 13.70 -5.79 12.62
CA GLU A 244 12.29 -5.46 12.80
C GLU A 244 11.80 -4.51 11.69
N SER A 245 10.67 -4.84 11.07
CA SER A 245 9.96 -4.00 10.09
C SER A 245 8.53 -3.79 10.56
N LEU A 246 8.01 -2.57 10.38
CA LEU A 246 6.63 -2.23 10.74
C LEU A 246 5.78 -2.12 9.48
N HIS A 247 4.68 -2.84 9.44
CA HIS A 247 3.64 -2.68 8.43
C HIS A 247 2.35 -2.21 9.10
N SER A 248 1.83 -1.07 8.68
CA SER A 248 0.61 -0.47 9.20
C SER A 248 -0.23 0.08 8.06
N ALA A 249 -1.02 -0.80 7.44
CA ALA A 249 -1.98 -0.45 6.41
C ALA A 249 -3.27 0.16 7.00
N VAL A 250 -3.88 1.09 6.26
CA VAL A 250 -5.24 1.56 6.50
C VAL A 250 -6.06 1.39 5.23
N VAL A 251 -7.20 0.70 5.34
CA VAL A 251 -8.09 0.43 4.21
C VAL A 251 -9.48 0.96 4.54
N GLU A 252 -9.95 1.92 3.75
CA GLU A 252 -11.29 2.51 3.86
C GLU A 252 -12.13 2.06 2.66
N VAL A 253 -13.27 1.42 2.94
CA VAL A 253 -14.21 0.95 1.90
C VAL A 253 -15.57 1.57 2.14
N VAL A 254 -16.03 2.36 1.17
CA VAL A 254 -17.34 3.04 1.19
C VAL A 254 -18.22 2.42 0.11
N VAL A 255 -19.25 1.68 0.55
CA VAL A 255 -20.18 0.97 -0.33
C VAL A 255 -21.55 1.66 -0.27
N LYS A 256 -21.97 2.27 -1.37
CA LYS A 256 -23.27 2.96 -1.46
C LYS A 256 -24.42 1.98 -1.71
N LYS A 257 -25.64 2.50 -1.70
CA LYS A 257 -26.87 1.71 -1.77
C LYS A 257 -26.88 0.79 -2.99
N GLY A 258 -27.09 -0.51 -2.74
CA GLY A 258 -27.20 -1.54 -3.79
C GLY A 258 -25.87 -1.87 -4.47
N ALA A 259 -24.75 -1.31 -3.99
CA ALA A 259 -23.42 -1.62 -4.49
C ALA A 259 -22.84 -2.89 -3.82
N ARG A 260 -21.82 -3.49 -4.44
CA ARG A 260 -21.20 -4.74 -3.98
C ARG A 260 -19.69 -4.77 -4.18
#